data_AF-A0A5N6ILR1-F1
#
_entry.id   AF-A0A5N6ILR1-F1
#
_cell.length_a   1.000
_cell.length_b   1.000
_cell.length_c   1.000
_cell.angle_alpha   90.00
_cell.angle_beta   90.00
_cell.angle_gamma   90.00
#
_symmetry.space_group_name_H-M   'P 1'
#
loop_
_entity.id
_entity.type
_entity.pdbx_description
1 polymer ?
#
loop_
_entity_poly.entity_id
_entity_poly.type
_entity_poly.pdbx_seq_one_letter_code
_entity_poly.pdbx_strand_id
1 'polypeptide(L)'
;MACLLEPEVDQSTADLIVQLQLEDAGCYFESSKGKTREPTDEELAFQLQNEELESVSQFLLDRRMAMSFVAAVQADGNILDDSILEEENSVKDRNIARRWTEDGCSLAPGDHQAHAEESTTLDDETLDKLQILYMSGLEGYKDNHGVRTVREETGQAESSAWAAQRGRQTIPLHRCVACRDEVEFVNIARVPCRHEYCRSCLEDLFNASMTDETYCYVPECSTSINTSHIEGEVATCPNCSRTTCTSCKGRAHIGDCPNDGVMQHLLALAQENRWQRCHSCWRLVEMVHGCNHMTCRCGAQLCYNCGERWKSCSCKQWDKHRLLTRAYQIIDREANPPAWPQQVLDPEHLPETYETQEEEPRAAAAAEIPAFIEERPAPRAQTERDLLVAQTIQELRENHECTHDRWKFIRGPHGCEECYHRLPEYIFECRQCRLQACNRCRRNRL
;
A
#
# COMPACT_ATOMS: atom_id res chain seq x y z
N MET A 1 -11.12 -28.66 8.01
CA MET A 1 -9.85 -28.21 8.64
C MET A 1 -9.92 -27.65 10.08
N ALA A 2 -10.85 -26.77 10.47
CA ALA A 2 -10.77 -26.08 11.79
C ALA A 2 -11.17 -26.92 13.03
N CYS A 3 -11.78 -28.10 12.85
CA CYS A 3 -12.41 -28.85 13.95
C CYS A 3 -11.53 -29.96 14.57
N LEU A 4 -10.41 -30.34 13.94
CA LEU A 4 -9.50 -31.40 14.41
C LEU A 4 -8.17 -30.87 14.98
N LEU A 5 -8.03 -29.54 15.05
CA LEU A 5 -6.89 -28.84 15.64
C LEU A 5 -7.27 -28.14 16.95
N GLU A 6 -8.34 -28.58 17.61
CA GLU A 6 -8.58 -28.14 18.99
C GLU A 6 -7.50 -28.76 19.89
N PRO A 7 -6.87 -27.96 20.78
CA PRO A 7 -5.73 -28.38 21.60
C PRO A 7 -6.05 -29.50 22.62
N GLU A 8 -7.27 -30.04 22.61
CA GLU A 8 -7.75 -31.03 23.56
C GLU A 8 -7.65 -32.49 23.07
N VAL A 9 -7.44 -32.74 21.77
CA VAL A 9 -7.39 -34.11 21.23
C VAL A 9 -5.94 -34.60 21.12
N ASP A 10 -5.60 -35.65 21.87
CA ASP A 10 -4.28 -36.27 21.79
C ASP A 10 -4.03 -36.94 20.43
N GLN A 11 -2.75 -37.06 20.05
CA GLN A 11 -2.35 -37.57 18.73
C GLN A 11 -2.96 -38.95 18.41
N SER A 12 -3.04 -39.86 19.39
CA SER A 12 -3.55 -41.22 19.16
C SER A 12 -5.06 -41.22 18.91
N THR A 13 -5.79 -40.34 19.59
CA THR A 13 -7.22 -40.13 19.37
C THR A 13 -7.48 -39.46 18.01
N ALA A 14 -6.69 -38.45 17.63
CA ALA A 14 -6.80 -37.80 16.33
C ALA A 14 -6.55 -38.78 15.16
N ASP A 15 -5.52 -39.61 15.28
CA ASP A 15 -5.19 -40.66 14.31
C ASP A 15 -6.35 -41.65 14.15
N LEU A 16 -6.95 -42.10 15.26
CA LEU A 16 -8.07 -43.03 15.26
C LEU A 16 -9.33 -42.42 14.64
N ILE A 17 -9.64 -41.15 14.93
CA ILE A 17 -10.81 -40.45 14.37
C ILE A 17 -10.70 -40.40 12.85
N VAL A 18 -9.55 -39.97 12.32
CA VAL A 18 -9.34 -39.85 10.88
C VAL A 18 -9.36 -41.23 10.21
N GLN A 19 -8.77 -42.24 10.85
CA GLN A 19 -8.83 -43.62 10.36
C GLN A 19 -10.27 -44.12 10.23
N LEU A 20 -11.10 -43.93 11.26
CA LEU A 20 -12.50 -44.36 11.23
C LEU A 20 -13.30 -43.61 10.17
N GLN A 21 -13.06 -42.31 9.98
CA GLN A 21 -13.73 -41.52 8.94
C GLN A 21 -13.33 -41.95 7.51
N LEU A 22 -12.07 -42.34 7.30
CA LEU A 22 -11.62 -42.92 6.03
C LEU A 22 -12.24 -44.30 5.78
N GLU A 23 -12.38 -45.12 6.82
CA GLU A 23 -13.08 -46.42 6.72
C GLU A 23 -14.56 -46.23 6.35
N ASP A 24 -15.25 -45.28 6.99
CA ASP A 24 -16.64 -44.93 6.69
C ASP A 24 -16.82 -44.42 5.24
N ALA A 25 -15.92 -43.52 4.79
CA ALA A 25 -15.91 -43.02 3.42
C ALA A 25 -15.65 -44.17 2.41
N GLY A 26 -14.75 -45.10 2.73
CA GLY A 26 -14.48 -46.30 1.93
C GLY A 26 -15.70 -47.19 1.76
N CYS A 27 -16.47 -47.44 2.82
CA CYS A 27 -17.71 -48.21 2.76
C CYS A 27 -18.75 -47.61 1.79
N TYR A 28 -18.83 -46.28 1.70
CA TYR A 28 -19.71 -45.62 0.74
C TYR A 28 -19.33 -45.95 -0.71
N PHE A 29 -18.03 -45.90 -1.06
CA PHE A 29 -17.54 -46.23 -2.40
C PHE A 29 -17.67 -47.71 -2.76
N GLU A 30 -17.65 -48.61 -1.77
CA GLU A 30 -17.90 -50.03 -2.00
C GLU A 30 -19.37 -50.31 -2.37
N SER A 31 -20.30 -49.53 -1.80
CA SER A 31 -21.74 -49.66 -2.03
C SER A 31 -22.23 -49.06 -3.37
N SER A 32 -21.46 -48.15 -3.97
CA SER A 32 -21.87 -47.35 -5.15
C SER A 32 -21.31 -47.83 -6.50
N LYS A 33 -20.75 -49.05 -6.59
CA LYS A 33 -20.16 -49.60 -7.83
C LYS A 33 -21.18 -49.81 -8.97
N GLY A 34 -21.43 -48.76 -9.75
CA GLY A 34 -22.16 -48.77 -11.02
C GLY A 34 -21.28 -48.32 -12.20
N LYS A 35 -21.37 -49.00 -13.35
CA LYS A 35 -20.54 -48.77 -14.54
C LYS A 35 -20.62 -47.31 -15.03
N THR A 36 -19.45 -46.67 -15.15
CA THR A 36 -19.15 -45.48 -16.00
C THR A 36 -20.36 -44.57 -16.25
N ARG A 37 -20.75 -43.83 -15.21
CA ARG A 37 -21.61 -42.64 -15.30
C ARG A 37 -20.85 -41.44 -14.75
N GLU A 38 -21.25 -40.23 -15.14
CA GLU A 38 -20.76 -39.02 -14.48
C GLU A 38 -21.12 -39.07 -12.99
N PRO A 39 -20.20 -38.69 -12.09
CA PRO A 39 -20.43 -38.77 -10.65
C PRO A 39 -21.57 -37.83 -10.25
N THR A 40 -22.43 -38.26 -9.33
CA THR A 40 -23.46 -37.37 -8.75
C THR A 40 -22.81 -36.33 -7.85
N ASP A 41 -23.51 -35.22 -7.60
CA ASP A 41 -23.07 -34.21 -6.62
C ASP A 41 -22.76 -34.82 -5.25
N GLU A 42 -23.50 -35.87 -4.85
CA GLU A 42 -23.25 -36.65 -3.63
C GLU A 42 -21.95 -37.46 -3.71
N GLU A 43 -21.69 -38.17 -4.82
CA GLU A 43 -20.43 -38.89 -5.03
C GLU A 43 -19.23 -37.95 -5.07
N LEU A 44 -19.39 -36.78 -5.70
CA LEU A 44 -18.35 -35.74 -5.73
C LEU A 44 -18.08 -35.16 -4.34
N ALA A 45 -19.11 -34.96 -3.52
CA ALA A 45 -18.95 -34.49 -2.14
C ALA A 45 -18.16 -35.50 -1.28
N PHE A 46 -18.48 -36.80 -1.39
CA PHE A 46 -17.71 -37.85 -0.70
C PHE A 46 -16.28 -37.99 -1.22
N GLN A 47 -16.05 -37.76 -2.52
CA GLN A 47 -14.69 -37.72 -3.09
C GLN A 47 -13.86 -36.59 -2.48
N LEU A 48 -14.41 -35.37 -2.46
CA LEU A 48 -13.73 -34.21 -1.87
C LEU A 48 -13.50 -34.40 -0.36
N GLN A 49 -14.45 -34.99 0.35
CA GLN A 49 -14.28 -35.31 1.76
C GLN A 49 -13.17 -36.35 1.98
N ASN A 50 -13.10 -37.39 1.16
CA ASN A 50 -12.04 -38.40 1.26
C ASN A 50 -10.66 -37.81 0.96
N GLU A 51 -10.54 -36.94 -0.05
CA GLU A 51 -9.31 -36.19 -0.34
C GLU A 51 -8.89 -35.31 0.85
N GLU A 52 -9.84 -34.63 1.52
CA GLU A 52 -9.56 -33.84 2.73
C GLU A 52 -9.06 -34.74 3.88
N LEU A 53 -9.72 -35.88 4.11
CA LEU A 53 -9.34 -36.84 5.16
C LEU A 53 -7.95 -37.46 4.92
N GLU A 54 -7.63 -37.80 3.66
CA GLU A 54 -6.30 -38.28 3.27
C GLU A 54 -5.23 -37.21 3.51
N SER A 55 -5.52 -35.95 3.17
CA SER A 55 -4.63 -34.83 3.46
C SER A 55 -4.40 -34.64 4.96
N VAL A 56 -5.45 -34.77 5.78
CA VAL A 56 -5.33 -34.69 7.24
C VAL A 56 -4.54 -35.87 7.80
N SER A 57 -4.75 -37.09 7.30
CA SER A 57 -3.98 -38.27 7.68
C SER A 57 -2.49 -38.09 7.41
N GLN A 58 -2.13 -37.59 6.22
CA GLN A 58 -0.74 -37.29 5.88
C GLN A 58 -0.13 -36.26 6.83
N PHE A 59 -0.86 -35.20 7.15
CA PHE A 59 -0.42 -34.19 8.12
C PHE A 59 -0.15 -34.78 9.51
N LEU A 60 -1.01 -35.68 9.99
CA LEU A 60 -0.83 -36.34 11.29
C LEU A 60 0.38 -37.28 11.29
N LEU A 61 0.64 -38.00 10.18
CA LEU A 61 1.85 -38.81 10.02
C LEU A 61 3.12 -37.95 10.06
N ASP A 62 3.12 -36.81 9.36
CA ASP A 62 4.25 -35.88 9.35
C ASP A 62 4.49 -35.29 10.75
N ARG A 63 3.42 -34.92 11.46
CA ARG A 63 3.51 -34.45 12.86
C ARG A 63 4.10 -35.52 13.77
N ARG A 64 3.66 -36.77 13.66
CA ARG A 64 4.21 -37.89 14.45
C ARG A 64 5.70 -38.08 14.19
N MET A 65 6.11 -38.02 12.91
CA MET A 65 7.51 -38.11 12.52
C MET A 65 8.33 -36.96 13.13
N ALA A 66 7.83 -35.73 13.04
CA ALA A 66 8.47 -34.55 13.62
C ALA A 66 8.62 -34.68 15.14
N MET A 67 7.58 -35.10 15.85
CA MET A 67 7.63 -35.34 17.30
C MET A 67 8.65 -36.43 17.68
N SER A 68 8.75 -37.50 16.88
CA SER A 68 9.75 -38.55 17.10
C SER A 68 11.18 -38.04 16.88
N PHE A 69 11.39 -37.24 15.84
CA PHE A 69 12.70 -36.64 15.56
C PHE A 69 13.13 -35.72 16.70
N VAL A 70 12.20 -34.86 17.16
CA VAL A 70 12.37 -34.00 18.31
C VAL A 70 12.74 -34.79 19.56
N ALA A 71 12.01 -35.86 19.88
CA ALA A 71 12.29 -36.67 21.06
C ALA A 71 13.69 -37.29 21.01
N ALA A 72 14.13 -37.72 19.82
CA ALA A 72 15.49 -38.24 19.63
C ALA A 72 16.54 -37.13 19.85
N VAL A 73 16.36 -35.96 19.25
CA VAL A 73 17.29 -34.81 19.43
C VAL A 73 17.37 -34.38 20.89
N GLN A 74 16.25 -34.36 21.61
CA GLN A 74 16.22 -34.02 23.04
C GLN A 74 16.90 -35.08 23.91
N ALA A 75 16.74 -36.36 23.59
CA ALA A 75 17.41 -37.44 24.31
C ALA A 75 18.92 -37.44 24.08
N ASP A 76 19.32 -37.18 22.83
CA ASP A 76 20.72 -37.21 22.40
C ASP A 76 21.43 -35.86 22.60
N GLY A 77 20.73 -34.82 23.08
CA GLY A 77 21.23 -33.44 23.13
C GLY A 77 22.59 -33.30 23.82
N ASN A 78 22.77 -33.92 24.99
CA ASN A 78 24.05 -33.89 25.70
C ASN A 78 25.18 -34.57 24.90
N ILE A 79 24.87 -35.65 24.17
CA ILE A 79 25.84 -36.37 23.33
C ILE A 79 26.21 -35.52 22.11
N LEU A 80 25.24 -34.82 21.53
CA LEU A 80 25.46 -33.90 20.42
C LEU A 80 26.34 -32.72 20.86
N ASP A 81 26.07 -32.12 22.02
CA ASP A 81 26.88 -31.03 22.58
C ASP A 81 28.33 -31.48 22.82
N ASP A 82 28.52 -32.64 23.46
CA ASP A 82 29.84 -33.21 23.70
C ASP A 82 30.58 -33.50 22.38
N SER A 83 29.87 -34.00 21.36
CA SER A 83 30.43 -34.29 20.04
C SER A 83 30.83 -33.03 19.29
N ILE A 84 30.02 -31.97 19.35
CA ILE A 84 30.34 -30.66 18.76
C ILE A 84 31.58 -30.06 19.43
N LEU A 85 31.65 -30.12 20.77
CA LEU A 85 32.83 -29.65 21.51
C LEU A 85 34.10 -30.43 21.14
N GLU A 86 33.99 -31.75 20.96
CA GLU A 86 35.10 -32.57 20.48
C GLU A 86 35.54 -32.17 19.07
N GLU A 87 34.58 -31.96 18.16
CA GLU A 87 34.87 -31.50 16.79
C GLU A 87 35.53 -30.12 16.78
N GLU A 88 35.02 -29.15 17.55
CA GLU A 88 35.65 -27.84 17.68
C GLU A 88 37.08 -27.91 18.19
N ASN A 89 37.33 -28.76 19.19
CA ASN A 89 38.67 -28.99 19.70
C ASN A 89 39.57 -29.59 18.63
N SER A 90 39.07 -30.55 17.85
CA SER A 90 39.80 -31.13 16.72
C SER A 90 40.12 -30.09 15.64
N VAL A 91 39.21 -29.13 15.38
CA VAL A 91 39.43 -28.03 14.44
C VAL A 91 40.50 -27.07 14.95
N LYS A 92 40.43 -26.71 16.24
CA LYS A 92 41.44 -25.86 16.91
C LYS A 92 42.82 -26.52 16.84
N ASP A 93 42.91 -27.80 17.16
CA ASP A 93 44.15 -28.59 17.11
C ASP A 93 44.71 -28.68 15.69
N ARG A 94 43.85 -28.95 14.69
CA ARG A 94 44.24 -28.95 13.28
C ARG A 94 44.78 -27.60 12.83
N ASN A 95 44.15 -26.50 13.25
CA ASN A 95 44.59 -25.15 12.91
C ASN A 95 45.94 -24.83 13.56
N ILE A 96 46.15 -25.23 14.82
CA ILE A 96 47.44 -25.11 15.50
C ILE A 96 48.51 -25.91 14.76
N ALA A 97 48.24 -27.18 14.43
CA ALA A 97 49.18 -28.03 13.71
C ALA A 97 49.56 -27.47 12.33
N ARG A 98 48.58 -26.96 11.56
CA ARG A 98 48.84 -26.29 10.27
C ARG A 98 49.75 -25.08 10.42
N ARG A 99 49.50 -24.24 11.43
CA ARG A 99 50.33 -23.06 11.71
C ARG A 99 51.77 -23.44 12.09
N TRP A 100 51.97 -24.60 12.72
CA TRP A 100 53.31 -25.10 13.06
C TRP A 100 54.07 -25.65 11.85
N THR A 101 53.36 -26.15 10.83
CA THR A 101 53.97 -26.63 9.58
C THR A 101 54.27 -25.52 8.57
N GLU A 102 53.50 -24.43 8.57
CA GLU A 102 53.65 -23.33 7.60
C GLU A 102 54.68 -22.28 8.06
N ASP A 103 54.85 -22.03 9.37
CA ASP A 103 55.89 -21.14 9.92
C ASP A 103 56.64 -21.82 11.08
N GLY A 104 57.91 -22.16 10.85
CA GLY A 104 58.79 -22.69 11.89
C GLY A 104 58.91 -21.72 13.08
N CYS A 105 58.27 -22.07 14.20
CA CYS A 105 58.35 -21.45 15.52
C CYS A 105 58.18 -19.92 15.61
N SER A 106 56.98 -19.48 16.02
CA SER A 106 56.82 -18.52 17.14
C SER A 106 55.38 -18.47 17.65
N LEU A 107 55.22 -18.71 18.95
CA LEU A 107 53.97 -18.52 19.69
C LEU A 107 53.80 -17.04 20.04
N ALA A 108 52.75 -16.41 19.52
CA ALA A 108 52.16 -15.22 20.12
C ALA A 108 50.71 -15.56 20.54
N PRO A 109 50.36 -15.48 21.84
CA PRO A 109 48.98 -15.54 22.28
C PRO A 109 48.35 -14.19 21.98
N GLY A 110 47.58 -14.10 20.90
CA GLY A 110 46.93 -12.86 20.49
C GLY A 110 45.85 -13.10 19.47
N ASP A 111 44.61 -12.90 19.92
CA ASP A 111 43.45 -12.48 19.15
C ASP A 111 43.01 -13.37 17.99
N HIS A 112 42.30 -14.43 18.35
CA HIS A 112 41.11 -14.79 17.58
C HIS A 112 39.91 -14.51 18.47
N GLN A 113 39.50 -13.25 18.44
CA GLN A 113 38.11 -12.90 18.68
C GLN A 113 37.33 -13.75 17.67
N ALA A 114 36.76 -14.86 18.15
CA ALA A 114 35.66 -15.49 17.45
C ALA A 114 34.64 -14.37 17.30
N HIS A 115 34.56 -13.80 16.10
CA HIS A 115 33.37 -13.08 15.71
C HIS A 115 32.26 -14.10 15.93
N ALA A 116 31.52 -13.93 17.02
CA ALA A 116 30.21 -14.50 17.17
C ALA A 116 29.45 -13.96 15.97
N GLU A 117 29.46 -14.72 14.88
CA GLU A 117 28.50 -14.53 13.81
C GLU A 117 27.16 -14.51 14.52
N GLU A 118 26.51 -13.36 14.46
CA GLU A 118 25.20 -13.11 15.02
C GLU A 118 24.27 -14.14 14.39
N SER A 119 24.14 -15.28 15.07
CA SER A 119 23.47 -16.44 14.52
C SER A 119 22.03 -16.03 14.34
N THR A 120 21.50 -16.26 13.15
CA THR A 120 20.09 -16.06 12.78
C THR A 120 19.14 -17.00 13.53
N THR A 121 19.58 -17.53 14.67
CA THR A 121 18.88 -18.42 15.56
C THR A 121 17.85 -17.62 16.34
N LEU A 122 16.61 -18.12 16.36
CA LEU A 122 15.56 -17.60 17.21
C LEU A 122 16.05 -17.54 18.66
N ASP A 123 15.62 -16.54 19.41
CA ASP A 123 15.96 -16.40 20.83
C ASP A 123 15.34 -17.55 21.63
N ASP A 124 16.00 -17.90 22.75
CA ASP A 124 15.60 -19.02 23.62
C ASP A 124 14.13 -18.94 24.05
N GLU A 125 13.60 -17.72 24.28
CA GLU A 125 12.19 -17.50 24.62
C GLU A 125 11.24 -17.92 23.49
N THR A 126 11.61 -17.64 22.24
CA THR A 126 10.82 -18.04 21.07
C THR A 126 10.90 -19.54 20.84
N LEU A 127 12.08 -20.14 21.02
CA LEU A 127 12.25 -21.60 20.92
C LEU A 127 11.40 -22.33 21.96
N ASP A 128 11.35 -21.84 23.20
CA ASP A 128 10.50 -22.39 24.27
C ASP A 128 9.02 -22.31 23.93
N LYS A 129 8.55 -21.16 23.42
CA LYS A 129 7.15 -21.00 22.99
C LYS A 129 6.80 -21.97 21.85
N LEU A 130 7.69 -22.13 20.88
CA LEU A 130 7.51 -23.07 19.77
C LEU A 130 7.48 -24.53 20.25
N GLN A 131 8.34 -24.90 21.20
CA GLN A 131 8.33 -26.23 21.81
C GLN A 131 6.99 -26.52 22.49
N ILE A 132 6.44 -25.56 23.25
CA ILE A 132 5.14 -25.73 23.91
C ILE A 132 4.01 -25.86 22.89
N LEU A 133 3.98 -24.99 21.87
CA LEU A 133 2.90 -24.93 20.88
C LEU A 133 2.86 -26.15 19.95
N TYR A 134 4.01 -26.67 19.54
CA TYR A 134 4.08 -27.65 18.45
C TYR A 134 4.60 -29.03 18.85
N MET A 135 5.33 -29.17 19.97
CA MET A 135 6.00 -30.42 20.33
C MET A 135 5.42 -31.07 21.58
N SER A 136 5.38 -30.35 22.70
CA SER A 136 4.97 -30.93 24.00
C SER A 136 3.46 -30.90 24.24
N GLY A 137 2.73 -30.01 23.54
CA GLY A 137 1.37 -29.64 23.94
C GLY A 137 1.33 -29.08 25.37
N LEU A 138 0.13 -28.84 25.90
CA LEU A 138 -0.08 -28.34 27.26
C LEU A 138 0.38 -29.29 28.40
N GLU A 139 0.97 -30.45 28.08
CA GLU A 139 1.19 -31.54 29.04
C GLU A 139 2.64 -31.77 29.48
N GLY A 140 3.62 -30.95 29.08
CA GLY A 140 4.97 -31.16 29.61
C GLY A 140 6.07 -30.27 29.08
N TYR A 141 6.02 -28.97 29.40
CA TYR A 141 7.20 -28.12 29.36
C TYR A 141 8.17 -28.58 30.46
N LYS A 142 9.38 -29.01 30.08
CA LYS A 142 10.50 -29.18 31.02
C LYS A 142 11.32 -27.90 30.95
N ASP A 143 11.23 -27.09 31.99
CA ASP A 143 12.09 -25.91 32.15
C ASP A 143 13.55 -26.36 32.25
N ASN A 144 14.32 -26.11 31.19
CA ASN A 144 15.76 -26.41 31.16
C ASN A 144 16.61 -25.30 31.82
N HIS A 145 15.99 -24.24 32.37
CA HIS A 145 16.70 -23.10 32.95
C HIS A 145 16.65 -22.99 34.48
N GLY A 146 16.02 -23.94 35.17
CA GLY A 146 16.07 -24.06 36.64
C GLY A 146 17.22 -24.93 37.16
N VAL A 147 18.20 -24.30 37.83
CA VAL A 147 19.27 -24.89 38.69
C VAL A 147 19.34 -26.43 38.71
N ARG A 148 20.38 -26.99 38.07
CA ARG A 148 20.79 -28.40 38.15
C ARG A 148 20.91 -28.88 39.59
N THR A 149 19.92 -29.61 40.09
CA THR A 149 20.15 -30.64 41.13
C THR A 149 20.46 -31.95 40.43
N VAL A 150 21.75 -32.33 40.44
CA VAL A 150 22.22 -33.64 40.00
C VAL A 150 21.48 -34.72 40.78
N ARG A 151 20.75 -35.60 40.08
CA ARG A 151 20.23 -36.85 40.67
C ARG A 151 20.74 -38.00 39.82
N GLU A 152 21.57 -38.84 40.41
CA GLU A 152 22.13 -40.06 39.80
C GLU A 152 20.99 -40.94 39.24
N GLU A 153 21.08 -41.24 37.94
CA GLU A 153 20.22 -42.21 37.28
C GLU A 153 20.72 -43.63 37.55
N THR A 154 20.09 -44.31 38.51
CA THR A 154 20.14 -45.78 38.59
C THR A 154 19.00 -46.35 37.77
N GLY A 155 19.33 -47.10 36.70
CA GLY A 155 18.40 -47.71 35.76
C GLY A 155 17.49 -48.78 36.39
N GLN A 156 16.34 -48.35 36.90
CA GLN A 156 15.29 -49.23 37.40
C GLN A 156 13.96 -48.85 36.74
N ALA A 157 13.29 -49.83 36.11
CA ALA A 157 12.03 -49.61 35.40
C ALA A 157 10.96 -49.06 36.37
N GLU A 158 10.37 -47.93 36.02
CA GLU A 158 9.42 -47.21 36.86
C GLU A 158 8.10 -47.97 37.02
N SER A 159 7.57 -47.99 38.25
CA SER A 159 6.25 -48.53 38.56
C SER A 159 5.14 -47.60 38.05
N SER A 160 3.98 -48.16 37.67
CA SER A 160 2.80 -47.40 37.23
C SER A 160 2.30 -46.36 38.25
N ALA A 161 2.61 -46.53 39.54
CA ALA A 161 2.32 -45.55 40.57
C ALA A 161 3.21 -44.29 40.49
N TRP A 162 4.47 -44.42 40.06
CA TRP A 162 5.38 -43.28 39.86
C TRP A 162 5.06 -42.50 38.59
N ALA A 163 4.61 -43.19 37.53
CA ALA A 163 4.13 -42.55 36.31
C ALA A 163 2.88 -41.68 36.56
N ALA A 164 1.96 -42.14 37.43
CA ALA A 164 0.76 -41.39 37.83
C ALA A 164 1.05 -40.20 38.78
N GLN A 165 2.23 -40.18 39.41
CA GLN A 165 2.66 -39.12 40.34
C GLN A 165 3.46 -38.00 39.65
N ARG A 166 3.65 -38.06 38.31
CA ARG A 166 4.18 -36.92 37.56
C ARG A 166 3.15 -35.78 37.69
N GLY A 167 3.42 -34.84 38.59
CA GLY A 167 2.67 -33.60 38.66
C GLY A 167 2.70 -32.96 37.27
N ARG A 168 1.51 -32.78 36.68
CA ARG A 168 1.30 -32.05 35.44
C ARG A 168 2.01 -30.71 35.59
N GLN A 169 3.17 -30.52 34.96
CA GLN A 169 3.87 -29.24 35.05
C GLN A 169 3.06 -28.24 34.24
N THR A 170 2.29 -27.42 34.95
CA THR A 170 1.43 -26.40 34.36
C THR A 170 2.30 -25.35 33.68
N ILE A 171 1.94 -24.95 32.46
CA ILE A 171 2.60 -23.86 31.74
C ILE A 171 2.70 -22.63 32.67
N PRO A 172 3.87 -21.99 32.78
CA PRO A 172 4.02 -20.79 33.60
C PRO A 172 3.06 -19.69 33.13
N LEU A 173 2.38 -19.06 34.09
CA LEU A 173 1.52 -17.91 33.85
C LEU A 173 2.33 -16.61 34.00
N HIS A 174 2.13 -15.69 33.09
CA HIS A 174 2.71 -14.35 33.10
C HIS A 174 1.61 -13.29 33.19
N ARG A 175 1.95 -12.13 33.76
CA ARG A 175 0.97 -11.07 34.02
C ARG A 175 1.07 -9.97 32.98
N CYS A 176 0.00 -9.76 32.22
CA CYS A 176 -0.07 -8.68 31.23
C CYS A 176 -0.03 -7.31 31.91
N VAL A 177 0.81 -6.39 31.42
CA VAL A 177 0.92 -5.02 31.96
C VAL A 177 -0.33 -4.17 31.71
N ALA A 178 -1.08 -4.44 30.63
CA ALA A 178 -2.25 -3.66 30.22
C ALA A 178 -3.53 -4.07 30.97
N CYS A 179 -3.97 -5.33 30.84
CA CYS A 179 -5.20 -5.80 31.50
C CYS A 179 -4.98 -6.33 32.92
N ARG A 180 -3.74 -6.63 33.32
CA ARG A 180 -3.35 -7.23 34.61
C ARG A 180 -3.77 -8.69 34.81
N ASP A 181 -4.28 -9.33 33.78
CA ASP A 181 -4.66 -10.74 33.80
C ASP A 181 -3.42 -11.64 33.73
N GLU A 182 -3.56 -12.83 34.33
CA GLU A 182 -2.59 -13.92 34.23
C GLU A 182 -2.90 -14.74 32.98
N VAL A 183 -1.91 -14.88 32.10
CA VAL A 183 -2.04 -15.53 30.81
C VAL A 183 -0.88 -16.49 30.64
N GLU A 184 -1.12 -17.62 29.98
CA GLU A 184 -0.07 -18.60 29.66
C GLU A 184 1.11 -17.94 28.93
N PHE A 185 2.33 -18.34 29.28
CA PHE A 185 3.57 -17.83 28.70
C PHE A 185 3.56 -17.78 27.16
N VAL A 186 2.97 -18.79 26.51
CA VAL A 186 2.85 -18.85 25.04
C VAL A 186 2.01 -17.73 24.42
N ASN A 187 1.13 -17.11 25.21
CA ASN A 187 0.20 -16.06 24.81
C ASN A 187 0.64 -14.66 25.26
N ILE A 188 1.85 -14.56 25.84
CA ILE A 188 2.49 -13.30 26.25
C ILE A 188 3.59 -12.94 25.25
N ALA A 189 3.63 -11.67 24.87
CA ALA A 189 4.71 -11.10 24.10
C ALA A 189 5.46 -10.07 24.93
N ARG A 190 6.79 -10.20 24.95
CA ARG A 190 7.70 -9.28 25.61
C ARG A 190 8.25 -8.29 24.59
N VAL A 191 7.91 -7.01 24.76
CA VAL A 191 8.40 -5.95 23.87
C VAL A 191 9.83 -5.53 24.23
N PRO A 192 10.58 -4.81 23.36
CA PRO A 192 11.99 -4.46 23.60
C PRO A 192 12.27 -3.72 24.92
N CYS A 193 11.28 -2.95 25.41
CA CYS A 193 11.34 -2.29 26.71
C CYS A 193 11.06 -3.23 27.91
N ARG A 194 11.03 -4.55 27.67
CA ARG A 194 10.83 -5.65 28.65
C ARG A 194 9.45 -5.72 29.30
N HIS A 195 8.48 -4.97 28.80
CA HIS A 195 7.10 -5.11 29.26
C HIS A 195 6.43 -6.31 28.59
N GLU A 196 5.59 -7.00 29.34
CA GLU A 196 4.86 -8.19 28.90
C GLU A 196 3.39 -7.84 28.64
N TYR A 197 2.89 -8.18 27.46
CA TYR A 197 1.51 -7.96 27.07
C TYR A 197 0.89 -9.26 26.57
N CYS A 198 -0.38 -9.50 26.90
CA CYS A 198 -1.13 -10.56 26.24
C CYS A 198 -1.46 -10.18 24.80
N ARG A 199 -1.68 -11.19 23.96
CA ARG A 199 -2.00 -11.02 22.53
C ARG A 199 -3.12 -10.02 22.26
N SER A 200 -4.24 -10.13 22.98
CA SER A 200 -5.40 -9.25 22.80
C SER A 200 -5.07 -7.79 23.10
N CYS A 201 -4.37 -7.50 24.20
CA CYS A 201 -3.99 -6.14 24.56
C CYS A 201 -3.02 -5.50 23.57
N LEU A 202 -2.10 -6.28 22.97
CA LEU A 202 -1.23 -5.75 21.92
C LEU A 202 -1.99 -5.47 20.63
N GLU A 203 -2.92 -6.34 20.26
CA GLU A 203 -3.79 -6.15 19.11
C GLU A 203 -4.66 -4.91 19.28
N ASP A 204 -5.28 -4.74 20.45
CA ASP A 204 -6.06 -3.55 20.80
C ASP A 204 -5.20 -2.28 20.74
N LEU A 205 -3.99 -2.31 21.32
CA LEU A 205 -3.07 -1.19 21.29
C LEU A 205 -2.66 -0.82 19.86
N PHE A 206 -2.37 -1.81 19.03
CA PHE A 206 -2.04 -1.60 17.62
C PHE A 206 -3.22 -0.99 16.86
N ASN A 207 -4.42 -1.55 17.01
CA ASN A 207 -5.62 -1.04 16.35
C ASN A 207 -5.99 0.38 16.80
N ALA A 208 -5.86 0.67 18.10
CA ALA A 208 -6.04 2.01 18.63
C ALA A 208 -5.02 2.99 18.02
N SER A 209 -3.76 2.59 17.86
CA SER A 209 -2.73 3.44 17.22
C SER A 209 -2.99 3.72 15.74
N MET A 210 -3.76 2.85 15.07
CA MET A 210 -4.10 2.96 13.65
C MET A 210 -5.41 3.71 13.41
N THR A 211 -6.17 4.04 14.46
CA THR A 211 -7.45 4.74 14.36
C THR A 211 -7.38 6.09 15.04
N ASP A 212 -7.73 7.14 14.31
CA ASP A 212 -7.82 8.48 14.89
C ASP A 212 -9.09 8.56 15.75
N GLU A 213 -8.93 8.30 17.05
CA GLU A 213 -10.02 8.27 18.01
C GLU A 213 -10.87 9.54 17.92
N THR A 214 -12.17 9.37 17.73
CA THR A 214 -13.10 10.49 17.62
C THR A 214 -13.92 10.56 18.88
N TYR A 215 -13.79 11.67 19.61
CA TYR A 215 -14.54 11.92 20.84
C TYR A 215 -15.70 12.87 20.56
N CYS A 216 -16.75 12.81 21.38
CA CYS A 216 -17.81 13.81 21.30
C CYS A 216 -17.22 15.22 21.52
N TYR A 217 -17.45 16.15 20.58
CA TYR A 217 -16.95 17.52 20.67
C TYR A 217 -17.44 18.32 21.89
N VAL A 218 -18.46 17.80 22.58
CA VAL A 218 -19.07 18.44 23.75
C VAL A 218 -18.20 18.17 24.97
N PRO A 219 -17.63 19.22 25.59
CA PRO A 219 -16.70 19.04 26.71
C PRO A 219 -17.32 18.28 27.89
N GLU A 220 -18.62 18.46 28.15
CA GLU A 220 -19.31 17.78 29.25
C GLU A 220 -19.59 16.29 28.98
N CYS A 221 -19.54 15.87 27.71
CA CYS A 221 -19.82 14.49 27.32
C CYS A 221 -18.53 13.71 27.06
N SER A 222 -17.64 14.27 26.23
CA SER A 222 -16.29 13.76 25.88
C SER A 222 -16.20 12.23 25.70
N THR A 223 -17.29 11.59 25.27
CA THR A 223 -17.38 10.14 25.15
C THR A 223 -16.68 9.71 23.88
N SER A 224 -15.88 8.64 23.94
CA SER A 224 -15.28 8.05 22.74
C SER A 224 -16.38 7.50 21.82
N ILE A 225 -16.30 7.83 20.54
CA ILE A 225 -17.24 7.39 19.52
C ILE A 225 -16.57 6.27 18.74
N ASN A 226 -17.13 5.06 18.83
CA ASN A 226 -16.65 3.90 18.10
C ASN A 226 -16.84 4.09 16.58
N THR A 227 -15.97 3.47 15.78
CA THR A 227 -16.01 3.51 14.31
C THR A 227 -17.35 3.09 13.71
N SER A 228 -18.10 2.21 14.39
CA SER A 228 -19.48 1.81 14.00
C SER A 228 -20.48 2.97 13.97
N HIS A 229 -20.23 4.05 14.72
CA HIS A 229 -21.11 5.23 14.79
C HIS A 229 -20.58 6.37 13.91
N ILE A 230 -19.66 6.07 12.99
CA ILE A 230 -19.06 7.03 12.06
C ILE A 230 -19.59 6.75 10.65
N GLU A 231 -20.28 7.73 10.08
CA GLU A 231 -20.73 7.70 8.69
C GLU A 231 -20.01 8.80 7.90
N GLY A 232 -19.04 8.40 7.07
CA GLY A 232 -18.19 9.34 6.33
C GLY A 232 -17.36 10.22 7.27
N GLU A 233 -17.55 11.54 7.20
CA GLU A 233 -16.85 12.52 8.04
C GLU A 233 -17.62 12.90 9.33
N VAL A 234 -18.71 12.20 9.63
CA VAL A 234 -19.60 12.53 10.75
C VAL A 234 -19.68 11.36 11.74
N ALA A 235 -19.27 11.62 12.98
CA ALA A 235 -19.35 10.69 14.09
C ALA A 235 -20.54 11.05 15.00
N THR A 236 -21.45 10.11 15.25
CA THR A 236 -22.63 10.31 16.10
C THR A 236 -22.40 9.77 17.50
N CYS A 237 -22.51 10.63 18.52
CA CYS A 237 -22.26 10.21 19.89
C CYS A 237 -23.37 9.28 20.42
N PRO A 238 -23.06 8.07 20.92
CA PRO A 238 -24.07 7.16 21.46
C PRO A 238 -24.70 7.65 22.78
N ASN A 239 -24.02 8.52 23.53
CA ASN A 239 -24.47 9.02 24.83
C ASN A 239 -25.39 10.24 24.72
N CYS A 240 -24.99 11.27 23.95
CA CYS A 240 -25.74 12.53 23.84
C CYS A 240 -26.32 12.80 22.45
N SER A 241 -26.15 11.88 21.50
CA SER A 241 -26.66 11.95 20.11
C SER A 241 -26.17 13.15 19.29
N ARG A 242 -25.20 13.92 19.79
CA ARG A 242 -24.59 15.03 19.05
C ARG A 242 -23.54 14.50 18.08
N THR A 243 -23.44 15.19 16.95
CA THR A 243 -22.58 14.82 15.84
C THR A 243 -21.28 15.63 15.84
N THR A 244 -20.17 14.93 15.66
CA THR A 244 -18.81 15.46 15.64
C THR A 244 -18.21 15.27 14.25
N CYS A 245 -17.45 16.24 13.74
CA CYS A 245 -16.66 16.08 12.53
C CYS A 245 -15.42 15.24 12.85
N THR A 246 -15.17 14.16 12.11
CA THR A 246 -14.01 13.29 12.33
C THR A 246 -12.69 13.98 11.98
N SER A 247 -12.70 14.92 11.02
CA SER A 247 -11.50 15.62 10.55
C SER A 247 -11.03 16.73 11.50
N CYS A 248 -11.93 17.59 11.97
CA CYS A 248 -11.55 18.68 12.91
C CYS A 248 -11.83 18.38 14.38
N LYS A 249 -12.44 17.23 14.70
CA LYS A 249 -12.89 16.84 16.06
C LYS A 249 -13.86 17.85 16.72
N GLY A 250 -14.40 18.78 15.93
CA GLY A 250 -15.35 19.80 16.36
C GLY A 250 -16.80 19.42 16.07
N ARG A 251 -17.73 20.37 16.24
CA ARG A 251 -19.14 20.17 15.85
C ARG A 251 -19.24 19.81 14.36
N ALA A 252 -20.03 18.80 14.02
CA ALA A 252 -20.29 18.46 12.63
C ALA A 252 -20.87 19.65 11.85
N HIS A 253 -20.44 19.82 10.60
CA HIS A 253 -20.84 20.92 9.71
C HIS A 253 -21.21 20.39 8.33
N ILE A 254 -21.87 21.23 7.53
CA ILE A 254 -22.23 20.93 6.14
C ILE A 254 -21.24 21.66 5.23
N GLY A 255 -20.64 20.95 4.28
CA GLY A 255 -19.60 21.47 3.39
C GLY A 255 -18.19 21.25 3.93
N ASP A 256 -17.22 21.94 3.34
CA ASP A 256 -15.80 21.72 3.67
C ASP A 256 -15.51 21.97 5.14
N CYS A 257 -14.58 21.18 5.67
CA CYS A 257 -14.10 21.34 7.02
C CYS A 257 -13.29 22.63 7.17
N PRO A 258 -13.70 23.55 8.06
CA PRO A 258 -13.02 24.83 8.23
C PRO A 258 -11.65 24.68 8.89
N ASN A 259 -11.33 23.53 9.47
CA ASN A 259 -10.05 23.26 10.13
C ASN A 259 -9.31 22.08 9.48
N ASP A 260 -9.66 21.72 8.24
CA ASP A 260 -8.88 20.78 7.44
C ASP A 260 -7.77 21.56 6.72
N GLY A 261 -6.54 21.43 7.22
CA GLY A 261 -5.38 22.11 6.66
C GLY A 261 -5.10 21.75 5.20
N VAL A 262 -5.36 20.50 4.80
CA VAL A 262 -5.17 20.06 3.41
C VAL A 262 -6.18 20.75 2.50
N MET A 263 -7.45 20.76 2.90
CA MET A 263 -8.50 21.45 2.15
C MET A 263 -8.24 22.95 2.05
N GLN A 264 -7.83 23.60 3.14
CA GLN A 264 -7.46 25.02 3.13
C GLN A 264 -6.31 25.32 2.15
N HIS A 265 -5.26 24.50 2.16
CA HIS A 265 -4.15 24.65 1.21
C HIS A 265 -4.60 24.45 -0.25
N LEU A 266 -5.48 23.48 -0.52
CA LEU A 266 -6.05 23.28 -1.85
C LEU A 266 -6.89 24.49 -2.31
N LEU A 267 -7.68 25.07 -1.41
CA LEU A 267 -8.47 26.26 -1.71
C LEU A 267 -7.58 27.50 -1.93
N ALA A 268 -6.48 27.65 -1.18
CA ALA A 268 -5.50 28.70 -1.40
C ALA A 268 -4.82 28.57 -2.77
N LEU A 269 -4.36 27.36 -3.12
CA LEU A 269 -3.77 27.07 -4.43
C LEU A 269 -4.77 27.33 -5.57
N ALA A 270 -6.04 26.96 -5.36
CA ALA A 270 -7.10 27.24 -6.31
C ALA A 270 -7.31 28.74 -6.51
N GLN A 271 -7.27 29.56 -5.44
CA GLN A 271 -7.37 31.01 -5.56
C GLN A 271 -6.17 31.62 -6.30
N GLU A 272 -4.95 31.18 -6.01
CA GLU A 272 -3.72 31.62 -6.69
C GLU A 272 -3.78 31.34 -8.20
N ASN A 273 -4.21 30.13 -8.58
CA ASN A 273 -4.35 29.71 -9.98
C ASN A 273 -5.69 30.13 -10.62
N ARG A 274 -6.55 30.83 -9.88
CA ARG A 274 -7.90 31.23 -10.30
C ARG A 274 -8.75 30.06 -10.80
N TRP A 275 -8.59 28.89 -10.18
CA TRP A 275 -9.50 27.76 -10.37
C TRP A 275 -10.81 28.03 -9.64
N GLN A 276 -11.91 27.58 -10.23
CA GLN A 276 -13.24 27.82 -9.69
C GLN A 276 -13.93 26.55 -9.25
N ARG A 277 -14.77 26.63 -8.21
CA ARG A 277 -15.58 25.48 -7.78
C ARG A 277 -16.92 25.44 -8.50
N CYS A 278 -17.33 24.24 -8.88
CA CYS A 278 -18.69 24.02 -9.36
C CYS A 278 -19.71 24.22 -8.23
N HIS A 279 -20.73 25.05 -8.42
CA HIS A 279 -21.79 25.24 -7.42
C HIS A 279 -22.61 23.98 -7.12
N SER A 280 -22.57 22.97 -8.00
CA SER A 280 -23.37 21.75 -7.87
C SER A 280 -22.60 20.65 -7.12
N CYS A 281 -21.40 20.30 -7.60
CA CYS A 281 -20.61 19.20 -7.06
C CYS A 281 -19.33 19.61 -6.34
N TRP A 282 -19.08 20.92 -6.18
CA TRP A 282 -17.98 21.49 -5.40
C TRP A 282 -16.57 21.14 -5.89
N ARG A 283 -16.47 20.42 -7.02
CA ARG A 283 -15.21 20.10 -7.68
C ARG A 283 -14.55 21.36 -8.25
N LEU A 284 -13.24 21.46 -8.09
CA LEU A 284 -12.42 22.49 -8.72
C LEU A 284 -12.34 22.27 -10.24
N VAL A 285 -12.51 23.34 -10.98
CA VAL A 285 -12.42 23.41 -12.44
C VAL A 285 -11.41 24.49 -12.82
N GLU A 286 -10.57 24.15 -13.79
CA GLU A 286 -9.61 25.06 -14.40
C GLU A 286 -10.13 25.47 -15.78
N MET A 287 -9.86 26.71 -16.18
CA MET A 287 -10.13 27.21 -17.54
C MET A 287 -8.89 27.91 -18.09
N VAL A 288 -8.32 27.32 -19.13
CA VAL A 288 -7.11 27.82 -19.78
C VAL A 288 -7.44 28.89 -20.83
N HIS A 289 -8.58 28.78 -21.52
CA HIS A 289 -8.99 29.68 -22.59
C HIS A 289 -10.52 29.71 -22.74
N GLY A 290 -11.05 30.66 -23.52
CA GLY A 290 -12.49 30.77 -23.80
C GLY A 290 -13.22 31.82 -22.96
N CYS A 291 -14.55 31.75 -22.97
CA CYS A 291 -15.41 32.66 -22.21
C CYS A 291 -15.73 32.13 -20.82
N ASN A 292 -16.42 32.93 -20.01
CA ASN A 292 -16.70 32.56 -18.62
C ASN A 292 -17.79 31.49 -18.46
N HIS A 293 -18.34 30.95 -19.55
CA HIS A 293 -19.25 29.82 -19.50
C HIS A 293 -18.45 28.52 -19.38
N MET A 294 -18.75 27.72 -18.35
CA MET A 294 -18.10 26.44 -18.11
C MET A 294 -19.15 25.37 -17.84
N THR A 295 -18.98 24.19 -18.41
CA THR A 295 -19.77 23.00 -18.10
C THR A 295 -18.93 22.05 -17.24
N CYS A 296 -19.37 21.82 -16.00
CA CYS A 296 -18.71 20.87 -15.13
C CYS A 296 -18.97 19.43 -15.58
N ARG A 297 -18.11 18.47 -15.22
CA ARG A 297 -18.31 17.03 -15.45
C ARG A 297 -19.60 16.46 -14.85
N CYS A 298 -20.19 17.15 -13.86
CA CYS A 298 -21.51 16.78 -13.31
C CYS A 298 -22.68 17.27 -14.19
N GLY A 299 -22.42 17.97 -15.30
CA GLY A 299 -23.42 18.55 -16.20
C GLY A 299 -23.87 19.96 -15.83
N ALA A 300 -23.48 20.48 -14.66
CA ALA A 300 -23.84 21.84 -14.25
C ALA A 300 -23.10 22.90 -15.07
N GLN A 301 -23.82 23.92 -15.52
CA GLN A 301 -23.27 25.09 -16.22
C GLN A 301 -23.06 26.25 -15.25
N LEU A 302 -21.83 26.74 -15.13
CA LEU A 302 -21.45 27.77 -14.19
C LEU A 302 -20.70 28.94 -14.85
N CYS A 303 -20.68 30.09 -14.17
CA CYS A 303 -19.78 31.18 -14.49
C CYS A 303 -18.40 30.92 -13.89
N TYR A 304 -17.34 30.93 -14.69
CA TYR A 304 -15.98 30.70 -14.21
C TYR A 304 -15.47 31.80 -13.25
N ASN A 305 -16.01 33.03 -13.34
CA ASN A 305 -15.57 34.12 -12.48
C ASN A 305 -16.14 34.05 -11.05
N CYS A 306 -17.38 33.58 -10.89
CA CYS A 306 -18.07 33.57 -9.59
C CYS A 306 -18.57 32.20 -9.13
N GLY A 307 -18.54 31.18 -9.99
CA GLY A 307 -18.96 29.81 -9.68
C GLY A 307 -20.47 29.58 -9.69
N GLU A 308 -21.28 30.65 -9.71
CA GLU A 308 -22.74 30.56 -9.73
C GLU A 308 -23.27 30.00 -11.06
N ARG A 309 -24.57 29.66 -11.07
CA ARG A 309 -25.26 29.15 -12.27
C ARG A 309 -25.07 30.13 -13.42
N TRP A 310 -24.74 29.61 -14.60
CA TRP A 310 -24.53 30.47 -15.78
C TRP A 310 -25.74 31.37 -16.05
N LYS A 311 -25.49 32.64 -16.39
CA LYS A 311 -26.50 33.72 -16.58
C LYS A 311 -27.32 34.11 -15.34
N SER A 312 -26.98 33.63 -14.14
CA SER A 312 -27.58 34.13 -12.89
C SER A 312 -26.81 35.27 -12.23
N CYS A 313 -25.58 35.54 -12.68
CA CYS A 313 -24.70 36.60 -12.18
C CYS A 313 -24.58 37.78 -13.17
N SER A 314 -24.15 38.95 -12.68
CA SER A 314 -23.84 40.13 -13.51
C SER A 314 -22.40 40.14 -14.06
N CYS A 315 -21.64 39.05 -13.89
CA CYS A 315 -20.27 38.95 -14.37
C CYS A 315 -20.18 39.12 -15.90
N LYS A 316 -19.06 39.69 -16.37
CA LYS A 316 -18.77 39.76 -17.81
C LYS A 316 -18.76 38.35 -18.38
N GLN A 317 -19.40 38.15 -19.52
CA GLN A 317 -19.49 36.82 -20.15
C GLN A 317 -18.14 36.35 -20.71
N TRP A 318 -17.24 37.26 -21.02
CA TRP A 318 -15.90 36.94 -21.53
C TRP A 318 -14.85 37.82 -20.88
N ASP A 319 -13.61 37.32 -20.87
CA ASP A 319 -12.44 38.05 -20.43
C ASP A 319 -11.59 38.45 -21.64
N LYS A 320 -11.18 39.72 -21.68
CA LYS A 320 -10.46 40.28 -22.83
C LYS A 320 -9.13 39.56 -23.06
N HIS A 321 -8.43 39.22 -21.98
CA HIS A 321 -7.12 38.59 -22.07
C HIS A 321 -7.25 37.15 -22.56
N ARG A 322 -8.21 36.37 -22.04
CA ARG A 322 -8.44 35.00 -22.51
C ARG A 322 -8.90 34.92 -23.96
N LEU A 323 -9.72 35.86 -24.43
CA LEU A 323 -10.08 35.96 -25.84
C LEU A 323 -8.87 36.31 -26.73
N LEU A 324 -8.02 37.24 -26.28
CA LEU A 324 -6.81 37.61 -26.99
C LEU A 324 -5.82 36.45 -27.08
N THR A 325 -5.58 35.75 -25.96
CA THR A 325 -4.76 34.54 -25.92
C THR A 325 -5.30 33.48 -26.87
N ARG A 326 -6.63 33.26 -26.90
CA ARG A 326 -7.24 32.31 -27.81
C ARG A 326 -7.10 32.72 -29.28
N ALA A 327 -7.27 34.00 -29.59
CA ALA A 327 -7.11 34.52 -30.95
C ALA A 327 -5.67 34.31 -31.46
N TYR A 328 -4.66 34.60 -30.64
CA TYR A 328 -3.26 34.30 -30.98
C TYR A 328 -3.02 32.81 -31.20
N GLN A 329 -3.54 31.94 -30.33
CA GLN A 329 -3.42 30.48 -30.50
C GLN A 329 -4.00 30.01 -31.84
N ILE A 330 -5.16 30.51 -32.24
CA ILE A 330 -5.80 30.14 -33.52
C ILE A 330 -4.92 30.61 -34.68
N ILE A 331 -4.47 31.86 -34.66
CA ILE A 331 -3.67 32.47 -35.73
C ILE A 331 -2.30 31.80 -35.85
N ASP A 332 -1.61 31.56 -34.74
CA ASP A 332 -0.29 30.91 -34.74
C ASP A 332 -0.40 29.46 -35.23
N ARG A 333 -1.47 28.75 -34.86
CA ARG A 333 -1.75 27.40 -35.36
C ARG A 333 -2.03 27.37 -36.86
N GLU A 334 -2.72 28.37 -37.40
CA GLU A 334 -3.02 28.48 -38.83
C GLU A 334 -1.81 28.95 -39.65
N ALA A 335 -0.97 29.81 -39.08
CA ALA A 335 0.26 30.30 -39.70
C ALA A 335 1.39 29.25 -39.69
N ASN A 336 1.50 28.47 -38.60
CA ASN A 336 2.44 27.38 -38.44
C ASN A 336 1.68 26.05 -38.25
N PRO A 337 1.05 25.51 -39.32
CA PRO A 337 0.54 24.15 -39.26
C PRO A 337 1.70 23.20 -38.96
N PRO A 338 1.51 22.15 -38.14
CA PRO A 338 2.59 21.25 -37.76
C PRO A 338 3.29 20.70 -39.01
N ALA A 339 4.53 21.12 -39.23
CA ALA A 339 5.37 20.59 -40.31
C ALA A 339 5.78 19.14 -39.97
N TRP A 340 5.72 18.24 -40.94
CA TRP A 340 6.32 16.91 -40.80
C TRP A 340 7.50 16.75 -41.79
N PRO A 341 8.63 16.14 -41.35
CA PRO A 341 9.74 15.81 -42.24
C PRO A 341 9.33 14.79 -43.30
N GLN A 342 9.50 15.12 -44.57
CA GLN A 342 9.41 14.13 -45.63
C GLN A 342 10.55 13.12 -45.45
N GLN A 343 10.18 11.83 -45.34
CA GLN A 343 11.03 10.65 -45.40
C GLN A 343 11.92 10.38 -44.18
N VAL A 344 11.60 9.27 -43.51
CA VAL A 344 12.57 8.51 -42.73
C VAL A 344 13.67 8.09 -43.70
N LEU A 345 14.86 8.69 -43.60
CA LEU A 345 16.05 8.15 -44.24
C LEU A 345 16.55 6.95 -43.42
N ASP A 346 16.85 5.87 -44.14
CA ASP A 346 17.38 4.62 -43.61
C ASP A 346 18.57 4.83 -42.64
N PRO A 347 18.70 4.04 -41.55
CA PRO A 347 19.71 4.24 -40.51
C PRO A 347 21.17 3.93 -40.87
N GLU A 348 21.56 3.75 -42.14
CA GLU A 348 22.85 3.12 -42.49
C GLU A 348 24.02 4.04 -42.86
N HIS A 349 23.97 5.35 -42.61
CA HIS A 349 25.15 6.20 -42.86
C HIS A 349 25.40 7.22 -41.73
N LEU A 350 26.17 6.80 -40.73
CA LEU A 350 26.89 7.70 -39.82
C LEU A 350 28.26 8.03 -40.41
N PRO A 351 28.61 9.30 -40.67
CA PRO A 351 29.99 9.75 -40.64
C PRO A 351 30.39 10.01 -39.19
N GLU A 352 31.50 9.41 -38.81
CA GLU A 352 32.22 9.64 -37.57
C GLU A 352 32.69 11.09 -37.45
N THR A 353 32.85 11.53 -36.20
CA THR A 353 33.45 12.78 -35.72
C THR A 353 32.49 13.98 -35.59
N TYR A 354 32.02 14.19 -34.36
CA TYR A 354 31.84 15.54 -33.85
C TYR A 354 32.69 15.68 -32.59
N GLU A 355 33.67 16.58 -32.66
CA GLU A 355 34.46 17.03 -31.53
C GLU A 355 33.55 17.83 -30.59
N THR A 356 33.61 17.48 -29.31
CA THR A 356 32.98 18.23 -28.22
C THR A 356 33.71 19.55 -28.04
N GLN A 357 33.04 20.67 -28.35
CA GLN A 357 33.46 21.99 -27.88
C GLN A 357 32.66 22.34 -26.63
N GLU A 358 33.35 22.31 -25.49
CA GLU A 358 32.90 22.88 -24.22
C GLU A 358 32.90 24.42 -24.35
N GLU A 359 31.75 25.06 -24.24
CA GLU A 359 31.66 26.52 -24.10
C GLU A 359 31.76 26.91 -22.61
N GLU A 360 32.82 27.63 -22.26
CA GLU A 360 32.98 28.31 -20.96
C GLU A 360 32.00 29.49 -20.79
N PRO A 361 31.57 29.81 -19.55
CA PRO A 361 30.61 30.87 -19.29
C PRO A 361 31.24 32.27 -19.41
N ARG A 362 30.74 33.08 -20.33
CA ARG A 362 31.11 34.49 -20.47
C ARG A 362 30.43 35.37 -19.41
N ALA A 363 31.25 36.11 -18.66
CA ALA A 363 30.85 37.09 -17.67
C ALA A 363 30.05 38.27 -18.27
N ALA A 364 29.02 38.70 -17.54
CA ALA A 364 28.19 39.85 -17.86
C ALA A 364 28.97 41.16 -17.66
N ALA A 365 29.20 41.91 -18.75
CA ALA A 365 29.64 43.30 -18.68
C ALA A 365 28.42 44.21 -18.71
N ALA A 366 28.25 45.02 -17.66
CA ALA A 366 27.26 46.09 -17.61
C ALA A 366 27.61 47.18 -18.62
N ALA A 367 26.74 47.39 -19.61
CA ALA A 367 26.82 48.53 -20.52
C ALA A 367 25.79 49.59 -20.10
N GLU A 368 26.27 50.83 -19.95
CA GLU A 368 25.47 52.01 -19.59
C GLU A 368 24.43 52.35 -20.66
N ILE A 369 23.22 52.74 -20.23
CA ILE A 369 22.09 53.10 -21.08
C ILE A 369 22.24 54.58 -21.50
N PRO A 370 22.32 54.93 -22.80
CA PRO A 370 22.23 56.32 -23.22
C PRO A 370 20.78 56.81 -23.15
N ALA A 371 20.59 58.01 -22.62
CA ALA A 371 19.30 58.69 -22.57
C ALA A 371 18.72 58.87 -23.99
N PHE A 372 17.63 58.16 -24.29
CA PHE A 372 16.88 58.33 -25.52
C PHE A 372 15.82 59.43 -25.34
N ILE A 373 15.90 60.42 -26.22
CA ILE A 373 14.95 61.53 -26.37
C ILE A 373 13.55 60.95 -26.66
N GLU A 374 12.54 61.40 -25.91
CA GLU A 374 11.12 61.07 -26.14
C GLU A 374 10.62 61.69 -27.45
N GLU A 375 10.86 61.02 -28.57
CA GLU A 375 9.98 61.19 -29.73
C GLU A 375 8.76 60.28 -29.57
N ARG A 376 7.63 60.91 -29.28
CA ARG A 376 6.30 60.29 -29.20
C ARG A 376 6.02 59.56 -30.53
N PRO A 377 5.95 58.22 -30.57
CA PRO A 377 5.85 57.50 -31.83
C PRO A 377 4.49 57.78 -32.49
N ALA A 378 4.52 58.11 -33.78
CA ALA A 378 3.34 58.16 -34.64
C ALA A 378 2.54 56.84 -34.55
N PRO A 379 1.21 56.86 -34.75
CA PRO A 379 0.40 55.65 -34.65
C PRO A 379 0.93 54.60 -35.63
N ARG A 380 1.45 53.48 -35.11
CA ARG A 380 1.90 52.34 -35.93
C ARG A 380 0.73 51.93 -36.83
N ALA A 381 0.97 51.88 -38.14
CA ALA A 381 0.04 51.27 -39.08
C ALA A 381 -0.25 49.85 -38.60
N GLN A 382 -1.53 49.50 -38.46
CA GLN A 382 -1.95 48.17 -38.01
C GLN A 382 -1.36 47.13 -38.95
N THR A 383 -0.61 46.17 -38.42
CA THR A 383 -0.06 45.09 -39.24
C THR A 383 -1.18 44.16 -39.71
N GLU A 384 -0.99 43.44 -40.81
CA GLU A 384 -1.95 42.44 -41.31
C GLU A 384 -2.32 41.41 -40.22
N ARG A 385 -1.35 41.05 -39.38
CA ARG A 385 -1.53 40.20 -38.21
C ARG A 385 -2.42 40.83 -37.14
N ASP A 386 -2.31 42.14 -36.89
CA ASP A 386 -3.16 42.86 -35.92
C ASP A 386 -4.63 42.92 -36.37
N LEU A 387 -4.86 43.09 -37.68
CA LEU A 387 -6.20 43.05 -38.27
C LEU A 387 -6.82 41.65 -38.14
N LEU A 388 -6.03 40.60 -38.40
CA LEU A 388 -6.47 39.21 -38.24
C LEU A 388 -6.81 38.89 -36.79
N VAL A 389 -5.97 39.31 -35.83
CA VAL A 389 -6.25 39.18 -34.39
C VAL A 389 -7.55 39.88 -34.01
N ALA A 390 -7.77 41.12 -34.48
CA ALA A 390 -8.98 41.86 -34.19
C ALA A 390 -10.23 41.17 -34.75
N GLN A 391 -10.16 40.63 -35.97
CA GLN A 391 -11.25 39.87 -36.58
C GLN A 391 -11.54 38.58 -35.79
N THR A 392 -10.52 37.79 -35.46
CA THR A 392 -10.69 36.55 -34.69
C THR A 392 -11.27 36.82 -33.30
N ILE A 393 -10.87 37.91 -32.64
CA ILE A 393 -11.47 38.33 -31.36
C ILE A 393 -12.96 38.63 -31.53
N GLN A 394 -13.35 39.32 -32.60
CA GLN A 394 -14.74 39.64 -32.86
C GLN A 394 -15.58 38.38 -33.12
N GLU A 395 -15.07 37.45 -33.93
CA GLU A 395 -15.71 36.15 -34.16
C GLU A 395 -15.87 35.35 -32.85
N LEU A 396 -14.84 35.34 -32.00
CA LEU A 396 -14.89 34.67 -30.69
C LEU A 396 -15.88 35.36 -29.74
N ARG A 397 -16.07 36.69 -29.81
CA ARG A 397 -17.05 37.43 -28.99
C ARG A 397 -18.50 37.22 -29.40
N GLU A 398 -18.73 36.85 -30.66
CA GLU A 398 -20.08 36.57 -31.16
C GLU A 398 -20.44 35.10 -30.95
N ASN A 399 -19.43 34.22 -30.93
CA ASN A 399 -19.60 32.76 -30.87
C ASN A 399 -19.05 32.12 -29.58
N HIS A 400 -18.85 32.90 -28.52
CA HIS A 400 -18.23 32.39 -27.29
C HIS A 400 -19.09 31.40 -26.51
N GLU A 401 -20.41 31.47 -26.63
CA GLU A 401 -21.34 30.53 -25.98
C GLU A 401 -21.44 29.22 -26.77
N CYS A 402 -20.32 28.51 -26.90
CA CYS A 402 -20.26 27.29 -27.69
C CYS A 402 -20.89 26.10 -26.97
N THR A 403 -21.88 25.47 -27.59
CA THR A 403 -22.57 24.27 -27.06
C THR A 403 -21.82 22.97 -27.33
N HIS A 404 -20.71 23.04 -28.07
CA HIS A 404 -19.89 21.88 -28.43
C HIS A 404 -20.67 20.73 -29.10
N ASP A 405 -21.74 21.05 -29.81
CA ASP A 405 -22.59 20.11 -30.57
C ASP A 405 -22.11 19.95 -32.02
N ARG A 406 -21.52 21.01 -32.60
CA ARG A 406 -21.11 21.07 -34.02
C ARG A 406 -19.60 21.03 -34.19
N TRP A 407 -19.10 19.90 -34.70
CA TRP A 407 -17.68 19.65 -34.93
C TRP A 407 -17.34 19.51 -36.42
N LYS A 408 -16.19 20.04 -36.81
CA LYS A 408 -15.55 19.82 -38.11
C LYS A 408 -14.48 18.76 -37.94
N PHE A 409 -14.51 17.72 -38.78
CA PHE A 409 -13.45 16.70 -38.83
C PHE A 409 -12.27 17.23 -39.64
N ILE A 410 -11.07 17.14 -39.08
CA ILE A 410 -9.82 17.54 -39.73
C ILE A 410 -8.91 16.33 -39.80
N ARG A 411 -8.41 16.01 -41.01
CA ARG A 411 -7.47 14.92 -41.25
C ARG A 411 -6.03 15.38 -41.00
N GLY A 412 -5.18 14.44 -40.59
CA GLY A 412 -3.76 14.65 -40.35
C GLY A 412 -3.40 14.69 -38.86
N PRO A 413 -2.09 14.78 -38.55
CA PRO A 413 -1.60 14.74 -37.19
C PRO A 413 -1.86 16.06 -36.45
N HIS A 414 -2.45 16.00 -35.25
CA HIS A 414 -2.79 17.17 -34.44
C HIS A 414 -2.61 16.87 -32.94
N GLY A 415 -2.42 17.91 -32.12
CA GLY A 415 -2.47 17.82 -30.67
C GLY A 415 -3.88 18.12 -30.15
N CYS A 416 -4.41 17.28 -29.26
CA CYS A 416 -5.64 17.60 -28.54
C CYS A 416 -5.38 18.74 -27.54
N GLU A 417 -6.11 19.85 -27.63
CA GLU A 417 -5.93 21.01 -26.75
C GLU A 417 -6.42 20.75 -25.30
N GLU A 418 -7.22 19.69 -25.08
CA GLU A 418 -7.80 19.33 -23.78
C GLU A 418 -7.03 18.27 -22.98
N CYS A 419 -6.35 17.37 -23.67
CA CYS A 419 -5.59 16.30 -23.02
C CYS A 419 -4.15 16.21 -23.48
N TYR A 420 -3.72 17.14 -24.34
CA TYR A 420 -2.38 17.24 -24.90
C TYR A 420 -1.88 15.99 -25.64
N HIS A 421 -2.78 15.04 -25.90
CA HIS A 421 -2.46 13.81 -26.61
C HIS A 421 -2.32 14.09 -28.11
N ARG A 422 -1.23 13.60 -28.70
CA ARG A 422 -0.97 13.70 -30.14
C ARG A 422 -1.75 12.62 -30.88
N LEU A 423 -2.61 13.04 -31.80
CA LEU A 423 -3.40 12.16 -32.66
C LEU A 423 -2.74 12.15 -34.04
N PRO A 424 -2.34 10.99 -34.59
CA PRO A 424 -1.64 10.92 -35.87
C PRO A 424 -2.55 11.11 -37.09
N GLU A 425 -3.84 10.77 -36.97
CA GLU A 425 -4.73 10.66 -38.13
C GLU A 425 -5.78 11.76 -38.26
N TYR A 426 -6.34 12.23 -37.14
CA TYR A 426 -7.43 13.21 -37.19
C TYR A 426 -7.66 13.94 -35.86
N ILE A 427 -8.39 15.06 -35.94
CA ILE A 427 -8.92 15.78 -34.80
C ILE A 427 -10.29 16.39 -35.12
N PHE A 428 -11.03 16.82 -34.09
CA PHE A 428 -12.28 17.55 -34.24
C PHE A 428 -12.11 19.00 -33.83
N GLU A 429 -12.46 19.93 -34.70
CA GLU A 429 -12.50 21.37 -34.42
C GLU A 429 -13.94 21.84 -34.18
N CYS A 430 -14.19 22.52 -33.06
CA CYS A 430 -15.48 23.14 -32.80
C CYS A 430 -15.74 24.30 -33.78
N ARG A 431 -16.93 24.35 -34.39
CA ARG A 431 -17.25 25.41 -35.37
C ARG A 431 -17.43 26.80 -34.75
N GLN A 432 -17.69 26.89 -33.44
CA GLN A 432 -17.94 28.15 -32.74
C GLN A 432 -16.67 28.72 -32.11
N CYS A 433 -15.99 27.93 -31.27
CA CYS A 433 -14.81 28.39 -30.53
C CYS A 433 -13.46 27.91 -31.10
N ARG A 434 -13.47 27.18 -32.22
CA ARG A 434 -12.29 26.62 -32.90
C ARG A 434 -11.42 25.70 -32.02
N LEU A 435 -11.96 25.19 -30.91
CA LEU A 435 -11.30 24.22 -30.03
C LEU A 435 -11.02 22.92 -30.77
N GLN A 436 -9.78 22.44 -30.75
CA GLN A 436 -9.41 21.14 -31.32
C GLN A 436 -9.32 20.06 -30.24
N ALA A 437 -10.22 19.09 -30.27
CA ALA A 437 -10.33 18.04 -29.26
C ALA A 437 -10.35 16.63 -29.87
N CYS A 438 -9.77 15.66 -29.14
CA CYS A 438 -9.86 14.25 -29.50
C CYS A 438 -11.29 13.71 -29.31
N ASN A 439 -11.59 12.54 -29.89
CA ASN A 439 -12.93 11.94 -29.79
C ASN A 439 -13.37 11.71 -28.33
N ARG A 440 -12.42 11.36 -27.44
CA ARG A 440 -12.70 11.15 -26.02
C ARG A 440 -13.00 12.48 -25.30
N CYS A 441 -12.21 13.52 -25.53
CA CYS A 441 -12.38 14.81 -24.87
C CYS A 441 -13.67 15.50 -25.30
N ARG A 442 -14.01 15.49 -26.60
CA ARG A 442 -15.27 16.08 -27.07
C ARG A 442 -16.54 15.38 -26.54
N ARG A 443 -16.43 14.14 -26.08
CA ARG A 443 -17.57 13.35 -25.56
C ARG A 443 -17.65 13.34 -24.03
N ASN A 444 -16.51 13.50 -23.35
CA ASN A 444 -16.40 13.21 -21.91
C ASN A 444 -15.75 14.35 -21.08
N ARG A 445 -15.28 15.44 -21.70
CA ARG A 445 -14.58 16.54 -20.99
C ARG A 445 -15.14 17.94 -21.24
N LEU A 446 -16.09 18.10 -22.18
CA LEU A 446 -16.68 19.38 -22.58
C LEU A 446 -18.20 19.35 -22.46
#